data_AF-A0A0B8NX94-F1
#
_entry.id   AF-A0A0B8NX94-F1
#
_cell.length_a   1.000
_cell.length_b   1.000
_cell.length_c   1.000
_cell.angle_alpha   90.00
_cell.angle_beta   90.00
_cell.angle_gamma   90.00
#
_symmetry.space_group_name_H-M   'P 1'
#
loop_
_entity.id
_entity.type
_entity.pdbx_description
1 polymer ?
#
loop_
_entity_poly.entity_id
_entity_poly.type
_entity_poly.pdbx_seq_one_letter_code
_entity_poly.pdbx_strand_id
1 'polypeptide(L)' 'MDLKTITYLVVGATFALYIGIAIWARAGSTKEFYVAGGGVNPIANGMATAADWMSAASFISMAGLIALWVTAARYS' A
#
# COMPACT_ATOMS: atom_id res chain seq x y z
N MET A 1 -7.52 -2.86 25.03
CA MET A 1 -6.32 -3.30 24.28
C MET A 1 -5.34 -2.14 24.25
N ASP A 2 -4.05 -2.39 24.48
CA ASP A 2 -3.03 -1.35 24.42
C ASP A 2 -2.72 -0.93 22.96
N LEU A 3 -2.23 0.29 22.77
CA LEU A 3 -1.87 0.81 21.45
C LEU A 3 -0.82 -0.09 20.78
N LYS A 4 0.18 -0.55 21.52
CA LYS A 4 1.21 -1.46 20.97
C LYS A 4 0.60 -2.77 20.47
N THR A 5 -0.34 -3.33 21.22
CA THR A 5 -1.06 -4.55 20.84
C THR A 5 -1.84 -4.34 19.55
N ILE A 6 -2.59 -3.24 19.43
CA ILE A 6 -3.35 -2.92 18.22
C ILE A 6 -2.41 -2.72 17.03
N THR A 7 -1.30 -2.00 17.20
CA THR A 7 -0.30 -1.80 16.15
C THR A 7 0.24 -3.13 15.63
N TYR A 8 0.66 -4.04 16.53
CA TYR A 8 1.18 -5.34 16.10
C TYR A 8 0.12 -6.21 15.44
N LEU A 9 -1.13 -6.17 15.93
CA LEU A 9 -2.22 -6.90 15.31
C LEU A 9 -2.52 -6.39 13.90
N VAL A 10 -2.65 -5.08 13.72
CA VAL A 10 -2.96 -4.49 12.41
C VAL A 10 -1.82 -4.73 11.43
N VAL A 11 -0.58 -4.45 11.82
CA VAL A 11 0.59 -4.68 10.94
C VAL A 11 0.76 -6.16 10.63
N GLY A 12 0.70 -7.04 11.64
CA GLY A 12 0.82 -8.48 11.43
C GLY A 12 -0.28 -9.02 10.51
N ALA A 13 -1.52 -8.58 10.71
CA ALA A 13 -2.66 -9.00 9.89
C ALA A 13 -2.55 -8.52 8.44
N THR A 14 -2.10 -7.29 8.18
CA THR A 14 -1.94 -6.81 6.80
C THR A 14 -0.84 -7.57 6.07
N PHE A 15 0.30 -7.83 6.71
CA PHE A 15 1.35 -8.68 6.12
C PHE A 15 0.86 -10.10 5.82
N ALA A 16 0.18 -10.74 6.79
CA ALA A 16 -0.37 -12.08 6.59
C ALA A 16 -1.38 -12.12 5.44
N LEU A 17 -2.23 -11.10 5.33
CA LEU A 17 -3.17 -10.95 4.22
C LEU A 17 -2.46 -10.86 2.86
N TYR A 18 -1.48 -9.96 2.72
CA TYR A 18 -0.74 -9.80 1.46
C TYR A 18 0.02 -11.07 1.07
N ILE A 19 0.64 -11.76 2.04
CA ILE A 19 1.31 -13.05 1.78
C ILE A 19 0.29 -14.10 1.34
N GLY A 20 -0.87 -14.18 1.99
CA GLY A 20 -1.95 -15.08 1.61
C GLY A 20 -2.43 -14.84 0.17
N ILE A 21 -2.63 -13.57 -0.20
CA ILE A 21 -2.99 -13.18 -1.58
C ILE A 21 -1.89 -13.58 -2.56
N ALA A 22 -0.61 -13.35 -2.23
CA ALA A 22 0.51 -13.70 -3.11
C ALA A 22 0.61 -15.22 -3.35
N ILE A 23 0.34 -16.04 -2.34
CA ILE A 23 0.30 -17.50 -2.48
C ILE A 23 -0.90 -17.93 -3.33
N TRP A 24 -2.07 -17.35 -3.10
CA TRP A 24 -3.30 -17.67 -3.83
C TRP A 24 -3.23 -17.28 -5.31
N ALA A 25 -2.65 -16.12 -5.62
CA ALA A 25 -2.55 -15.56 -6.97
C ALA A 25 -1.23 -15.93 -7.69
N ARG A 26 -0.55 -16.99 -7.26
CA ARG A 26 0.75 -17.37 -7.81
C ARG A 26 0.66 -17.72 -9.31
N ALA A 27 1.41 -17.01 -10.15
CA ALA A 27 1.47 -17.26 -11.59
C ALA A 27 2.11 -18.63 -11.92
N GLY A 28 1.50 -19.37 -12.85
CA GLY A 28 1.98 -20.67 -13.32
C GLY A 28 2.84 -20.60 -14.59
N SER A 29 2.82 -19.46 -15.30
CA SER A 29 3.60 -19.25 -16.52
C SER A 29 4.14 -17.83 -16.65
N THR A 30 5.11 -17.62 -17.56
CA THR A 30 5.66 -16.29 -17.87
C THR A 30 4.59 -15.34 -18.43
N LYS A 31 3.67 -15.85 -19.26
CA LYS A 31 2.57 -15.04 -19.80
C LYS A 31 1.63 -14.54 -18.70
N GLU A 32 1.31 -15.38 -17.73
CA GLU A 32 0.52 -14.97 -16.56
C GLU A 32 1.28 -13.98 -15.68
N PHE A 33 2.59 -14.16 -15.51
CA PHE A 33 3.41 -13.28 -14.69
C PHE A 33 3.55 -11.86 -15.26
N TYR A 34 3.78 -11.74 -16.58
CA TYR A 34 4.05 -10.43 -17.20
C TYR A 34 2.82 -9.67 -17.68
N VAL A 35 1.80 -10.38 -18.18
CA VAL A 35 0.62 -9.72 -18.76
C VAL A 35 -0.69 -10.16 -18.12
N ALA A 36 -0.64 -10.95 -17.03
CA ALA A 36 -1.83 -11.48 -16.35
C ALA A 36 -2.81 -12.15 -17.34
N GLY A 37 -2.27 -12.84 -18.35
CA GLY A 37 -3.06 -13.47 -19.41
C GLY A 37 -3.75 -12.51 -20.40
N GLY A 38 -3.58 -11.20 -20.26
CA GLY A 38 -4.18 -10.16 -21.10
C GLY A 38 -5.65 -9.84 -20.80
N GLY A 39 -6.20 -10.38 -19.69
CA GLY A 39 -7.63 -10.33 -19.38
C GLY A 39 -8.04 -9.42 -18.23
N VAL A 40 -7.15 -8.57 -17.70
CA VAL A 40 -7.46 -7.72 -16.54
C VAL A 40 -8.38 -6.56 -16.94
N ASN A 41 -9.47 -6.36 -16.20
CA ASN A 41 -10.39 -5.26 -16.44
C ASN A 41 -9.66 -3.89 -16.34
N PRO A 42 -9.89 -2.95 -17.27
CA PRO A 42 -9.20 -1.64 -17.27
C PRO A 42 -9.32 -0.86 -15.96
N ILE A 43 -10.48 -0.92 -15.28
CA ILE A 43 -10.69 -0.23 -14.01
C ILE A 43 -9.85 -0.88 -12.90
N ALA A 44 -9.81 -2.21 -12.84
CA ALA A 44 -8.97 -2.94 -11.89
C ALA A 44 -7.47 -2.64 -12.12
N ASN A 45 -7.04 -2.60 -13.39
CA ASN A 45 -5.67 -2.24 -13.75
C ASN A 45 -5.33 -0.78 -13.39
N GLY A 46 -6.28 0.14 -13.58
CA GLY A 46 -6.15 1.54 -13.16
C GLY A 46 -6.00 1.67 -11.64
N MET A 47 -6.81 0.94 -10.87
CA MET A 47 -6.70 0.90 -9.40
C MET A 47 -5.36 0.32 -8.94
N ALA A 48 -4.87 -0.75 -9.59
CA ALA A 48 -3.55 -1.32 -9.28
C ALA A 48 -2.43 -0.32 -9.54
N THR A 49 -2.43 0.35 -10.71
CA THR A 49 -1.47 1.40 -11.03
C THR A 49 -1.49 2.54 -10.01
N ALA A 50 -2.68 2.99 -9.60
CA ALA A 50 -2.82 4.04 -8.60
C ALA A 50 -2.25 3.61 -7.24
N ALA A 51 -2.51 2.36 -6.82
CA ALA A 51 -1.97 1.81 -5.59
C ALA A 51 -0.43 1.69 -5.63
N ASP A 52 0.14 1.24 -6.75
CA ASP A 52 1.59 1.13 -6.94
C ASP A 52 2.27 2.51 -6.96
N TRP A 53 1.57 3.55 -7.42
CA TRP A 53 2.06 4.93 -7.39
C TRP A 53 2.13 5.50 -5.96
N MET A 54 1.35 4.95 -5.03
CA MET A 54 1.27 5.42 -3.65
C MET A 54 2.32 4.74 -2.77
N SER A 55 3.50 5.36 -2.65
CA SER A 55 4.52 4.90 -1.72
C SER A 55 4.28 5.36 -0.28
N ALA A 56 4.78 4.59 0.70
CA ALA A 56 4.80 5.01 2.11
C ALA A 56 5.61 6.29 2.32
N ALA A 57 6.69 6.50 1.56
CA ALA A 57 7.50 7.71 1.63
C ALA A 57 6.71 8.96 1.21
N SER A 58 5.88 8.85 0.17
CA SER A 58 5.01 9.94 -0.28
C SER A 58 4.01 10.34 0.81
N PHE A 59 3.41 9.34 1.48
CA PHE A 59 2.48 9.58 2.58
C PHE A 59 3.15 10.26 3.78
N ILE A 60 4.28 9.72 4.24
CA ILE A 60 5.04 10.27 5.37
C ILE A 60 5.54 11.67 5.05
N SER A 61 5.99 11.93 3.82
CA SER A 61 6.48 13.24 3.40
C SER A 61 5.39 14.30 3.46
N MET A 62 4.18 13.99 2.98
CA MET A 62 3.05 14.93 3.05
C MET A 62 2.65 15.22 4.49
N ALA A 63 2.55 14.20 5.34
CA ALA A 63 2.27 14.39 6.76
C ALA A 63 3.35 15.24 7.45
N GLY A 64 4.62 15.00 7.12
CA GLY A 64 5.77 15.76 7.61
C GLY A 64 5.72 17.23 7.17
N LEU A 65 5.45 17.51 5.89
CA LEU A 65 5.33 18.87 5.38
C LEU A 65 4.17 19.62 6.05
N ILE A 66 3.02 18.99 6.24
CA ILE A 66 1.88 19.60 6.95
C ILE A 66 2.27 19.92 8.40
N ALA A 67 2.90 18.99 9.10
CA ALA A 67 3.34 19.20 10.48
C ALA A 67 4.36 20.34 10.58
N LEU A 68 5.31 20.42 9.65
CA LEU A 68 6.29 21.52 9.56
C LEU A 68 5.60 22.86 9.33
N TRP A 69 4.67 22.92 8.37
CA TRP A 69 3.96 24.16 8.02
C TRP A 69 3.10 24.67 9.19
N VAL A 70 2.35 23.78 9.84
CA VAL A 70 1.54 24.11 11.03
C VAL A 70 2.42 24.59 12.18
N THR A 71 3.59 23.99 12.36
CA THR A 71 4.54 24.41 13.40
C THR A 71 5.09 25.80 13.09
N ALA A 72 5.52 26.06 11.86
CA ALA A 72 6.04 27.36 11.45
C ALA A 72 5.00 28.50 11.62
N ALA A 73 3.75 28.26 11.22
CA ALA A 73 2.66 29.23 11.35
C ALA A 73 2.28 29.56 12.81
N ARG A 74 2.63 28.70 13.77
CA ARG A 74 2.37 28.95 15.20
C ARG A 74 3.40 29.87 15.84
N TYR A 75 4.60 29.96 15.26
CA TYR A 75 5.71 30.75 15.77
C TYR A 75 5.98 32.02 14.94
N SER A 76 5.15 32.31 13.93
CA SER A 76 5.08 33.56 13.17
C SER A 76 4.01 34.48 13.71
#